data_AF-X0VQ37-F1
#
_entry.id   AF-X0VQ37-F1
#
_cell.length_a   1.000
_cell.length_b   1.000
_cell.length_c   1.000
_cell.angle_alpha   90.00
_cell.angle_beta   90.00
_cell.angle_gamma   90.00
#
_symmetry.space_group_name_H-M   'P 1'
#
loop_
_entity.id
_entity.type
_entity.pdbx_description
1 polymer ?
#
loop_
_entity_poly.entity_id
_entity_poly.type
_entity_poly.pdbx_seq_one_letter_code
_entity_poly.pdbx_strand_id
1 'polypeptide(L)'
;MFIDDSACNLASLNLMKFRSDDGSFDVAGFKKAARLFIIAQEILVDNGSYPDKAIAVNSHLFRPLGLGYANLGSLVMSLALAYDSEQARAMAAAISGIMTGAAYAASAEMSSIKGPFKEFSKNTDAMLKVINMHRQHAYDIPESHCPDYLRNAAKDAWNQALDAGSKNGFRNAQATVLAPTGTIGFMMDCDTTGIEPDIALVKYKLLAGGGMLKLVNKTIPMALERLGYSVEDIKSICEAIDKNETIEG
;
A
#
# COMPACT_ATOMS: atom_id res chain seq x y z
N MET A 1 -7.85 -9.65 -15.57
CA MET A 1 -6.78 -10.66 -15.68
C MET A 1 -5.72 -10.08 -16.60
N PHE A 2 -4.46 -10.08 -16.20
CA PHE A 2 -3.35 -9.59 -17.03
C PHE A 2 -2.97 -10.66 -18.07
N ILE A 3 -1.95 -10.44 -18.88
CA ILE A 3 -1.50 -11.43 -19.87
C ILE A 3 -0.84 -12.64 -19.19
N ASP A 4 -1.00 -13.81 -19.80
CA ASP A 4 -0.31 -15.05 -19.40
C ASP A 4 1.21 -14.91 -19.56
N ASP A 5 1.95 -15.79 -18.87
CA ASP A 5 3.41 -15.84 -18.92
C ASP A 5 4.05 -14.46 -18.65
N SER A 6 3.68 -13.85 -17.52
CA SER A 6 4.25 -12.57 -17.07
C SER A 6 4.90 -12.70 -15.69
N ALA A 7 6.00 -12.00 -15.48
CA ALA A 7 6.60 -11.82 -14.16
C ALA A 7 6.22 -10.44 -13.62
N CYS A 8 6.43 -10.21 -12.32
CA CYS A 8 6.16 -8.91 -11.71
C CYS A 8 7.24 -8.60 -10.67
N ASN A 9 7.79 -7.38 -10.71
CA ASN A 9 8.70 -6.92 -9.68
C ASN A 9 7.88 -6.38 -8.50
N LEU A 10 7.84 -7.10 -7.38
CA LEU A 10 7.02 -6.77 -6.22
C LEU A 10 7.77 -5.96 -5.16
N ALA A 11 7.08 -5.01 -4.54
CA ALA A 11 7.54 -4.29 -3.36
C ALA A 11 6.34 -3.91 -2.47
N SER A 12 6.58 -3.64 -1.20
CA SER A 12 5.52 -3.19 -0.29
C SER A 12 6.03 -2.14 0.68
N LEU A 13 5.21 -1.10 0.89
CA LEU A 13 5.45 -0.06 1.90
C LEU A 13 4.76 -0.42 3.22
N ASN A 14 5.39 -0.15 4.36
CA ASN A 14 4.74 -0.26 5.66
C ASN A 14 3.98 1.03 5.97
N LEU A 15 2.64 0.99 5.99
CA LEU A 15 1.80 2.18 6.22
C LEU A 15 2.06 2.87 7.57
N MET A 16 2.44 2.11 8.62
CA MET A 16 2.74 2.69 9.93
C MET A 16 3.98 3.59 9.94
N LYS A 17 4.86 3.50 8.93
CA LYS A 17 6.01 4.42 8.77
C LYS A 17 5.59 5.80 8.26
N PHE A 18 4.36 5.95 7.78
CA PHE A 18 3.79 7.21 7.32
C PHE A 18 2.73 7.73 8.29
N ARG A 19 2.56 7.13 9.47
CA ARG A 19 1.71 7.66 10.52
C ARG A 19 2.56 8.59 11.41
N SER A 20 2.14 9.84 11.53
CA SER A 20 2.70 10.83 12.46
C SER A 20 2.31 10.50 13.90
N ASP A 21 3.00 11.09 14.88
CA ASP A 21 2.70 10.89 16.31
C ASP A 21 1.27 11.31 16.67
N ASP A 22 0.78 12.40 16.04
CA ASP A 22 -0.59 12.87 16.18
C ASP A 22 -1.63 12.00 15.44
N GLY A 23 -1.23 10.91 14.77
CA GLY A 23 -2.10 10.03 13.99
C GLY A 23 -2.46 10.56 12.59
N SER A 24 -1.98 11.73 12.19
CA SER A 24 -2.09 12.15 10.78
C SER A 24 -1.24 11.27 9.86
N PHE A 25 -1.57 11.21 8.57
CA PHE A 25 -0.85 10.42 7.59
C PHE A 25 0.07 11.31 6.74
N ASP A 26 1.36 11.01 6.70
CA ASP A 26 2.37 11.69 5.88
C ASP A 26 2.21 11.35 4.39
N VAL A 27 1.28 12.06 3.75
CA VAL A 27 1.03 11.99 2.31
C VAL A 27 2.30 12.30 1.51
N ALA A 28 3.08 13.30 1.92
CA ALA A 28 4.22 13.78 1.15
C ALA A 28 5.34 12.73 1.13
N GLY A 29 5.67 12.16 2.29
CA GLY A 29 6.58 11.03 2.40
C GLY A 29 6.09 9.82 1.65
N PHE A 30 4.79 9.50 1.75
CA PHE A 30 4.21 8.34 1.07
C PHE A 30 4.28 8.44 -0.46
N LYS A 31 3.94 9.61 -1.05
CA LYS A 31 4.08 9.85 -2.50
C LYS A 31 5.55 9.75 -2.95
N LYS A 32 6.49 10.31 -2.16
CA LYS A 32 7.93 10.23 -2.44
C LYS A 32 8.43 8.78 -2.42
N ALA A 33 8.02 8.00 -1.43
CA ALA A 33 8.35 6.59 -1.33
C ALA A 33 7.78 5.81 -2.53
N ALA A 34 6.50 5.99 -2.86
CA ALA A 34 5.89 5.33 -4.00
C ALA A 34 6.64 5.62 -5.31
N ARG A 35 6.98 6.89 -5.57
CA ARG A 35 7.80 7.27 -6.74
C ARG A 35 9.16 6.58 -6.74
N LEU A 36 9.87 6.58 -5.61
CA LEU A 36 11.20 5.97 -5.51
C LEU A 36 11.17 4.46 -5.77
N PHE A 37 10.19 3.76 -5.18
CA PHE A 37 10.05 2.32 -5.37
C PHE A 37 9.68 1.96 -6.81
N ILE A 38 8.82 2.74 -7.47
CA ILE A 38 8.49 2.51 -8.88
C ILE A 38 9.72 2.67 -9.77
N ILE A 39 10.55 3.68 -9.52
CA ILE A 39 11.82 3.85 -10.25
C ILE A 39 12.75 2.66 -10.00
N ALA A 40 12.89 2.21 -8.75
CA ALA A 40 13.72 1.07 -8.41
C ALA A 40 13.22 -0.24 -9.07
N GLN A 41 11.91 -0.53 -8.99
CA GLN A 41 11.29 -1.70 -9.60
C GLN A 41 11.40 -1.68 -11.13
N GLU A 42 11.32 -0.51 -11.75
CA GLU A 42 11.51 -0.33 -13.19
C GLU A 42 12.95 -0.63 -13.63
N ILE A 43 13.95 -0.20 -12.85
CA ILE A 43 15.37 -0.55 -13.11
C ILE A 43 15.58 -2.07 -13.05
N LEU A 44 14.88 -2.76 -12.14
CA LEU A 44 15.00 -4.21 -11.98
C LEU A 44 14.47 -4.99 -13.20
N VAL A 45 13.55 -4.44 -14.00
CA VAL A 45 13.00 -5.15 -15.18
C VAL A 45 14.12 -5.56 -16.13
N ASP A 46 15.09 -4.68 -16.39
CA ASP A 46 16.17 -5.00 -17.34
C ASP A 46 17.36 -5.76 -16.70
N ASN A 47 17.34 -5.91 -15.37
CA ASN A 47 18.35 -6.65 -14.61
C ASN A 47 17.83 -7.99 -14.06
N GLY A 48 16.57 -8.34 -14.38
CA GLY A 48 15.95 -9.59 -13.96
C GLY A 48 16.49 -10.79 -14.73
N SER A 49 16.60 -11.94 -14.06
CA SER A 49 16.76 -13.24 -14.71
C SER A 49 15.41 -13.94 -14.75
N TYR A 50 14.96 -14.31 -15.95
CA TYR A 50 13.65 -14.92 -16.15
C TYR A 50 13.80 -16.42 -16.42
N PRO A 51 13.02 -17.28 -15.73
CA PRO A 51 13.16 -18.73 -15.85
C PRO A 51 12.65 -19.28 -17.20
N ASP A 52 11.81 -18.51 -17.90
CA ASP A 52 11.24 -18.88 -19.18
C ASP A 52 11.33 -17.74 -20.20
N LYS A 53 11.46 -18.10 -21.49
CA LYS A 53 11.63 -17.13 -22.59
C LYS A 53 10.38 -16.29 -22.84
N ALA A 54 9.19 -16.88 -22.76
CA ALA A 54 7.93 -16.14 -22.94
C ALA A 54 7.77 -15.11 -21.82
N ILE A 55 8.08 -15.52 -20.57
CA ILE A 55 8.12 -14.63 -19.41
C ILE A 55 9.09 -13.47 -19.62
N ALA A 56 10.31 -13.74 -20.10
CA ALA A 56 11.30 -12.70 -20.38
C ALA A 56 10.79 -11.69 -21.41
N VAL A 57 10.26 -12.19 -22.54
CA VAL A 57 9.73 -11.35 -23.61
C VAL A 57 8.61 -10.45 -23.08
N ASN A 58 7.60 -11.02 -22.40
CA ASN A 58 6.49 -10.26 -21.86
C ASN A 58 6.93 -9.24 -20.81
N SER A 59 7.92 -9.58 -19.97
CA SER A 59 8.45 -8.67 -18.96
C SER A 59 9.09 -7.43 -19.58
N HIS A 60 9.83 -7.56 -20.69
CA HIS A 60 10.38 -6.38 -21.38
C HIS A 60 9.34 -5.65 -22.25
N LEU A 61 8.36 -6.36 -22.81
CA LEU A 61 7.30 -5.75 -23.64
C LEU A 61 6.35 -4.87 -22.81
N PHE A 62 5.93 -5.36 -21.65
CA PHE A 62 4.87 -4.74 -20.84
C PHE A 62 5.39 -4.11 -19.54
N ARG A 63 6.58 -4.49 -19.09
CA ARG A 63 7.25 -3.93 -17.90
C ARG A 63 6.35 -3.89 -16.64
N PRO A 64 5.68 -5.01 -16.30
CA PRO A 64 4.77 -5.08 -15.16
C PRO A 64 5.50 -4.92 -13.82
N LEU A 65 5.01 -4.00 -13.01
CA LEU A 65 5.44 -3.77 -11.63
C LEU A 65 4.29 -4.04 -10.67
N GLY A 66 4.65 -4.15 -9.39
CA GLY A 66 3.69 -4.40 -8.33
C GLY A 66 4.12 -3.74 -7.03
N LEU A 67 3.89 -2.43 -6.93
CA LEU A 67 3.98 -1.73 -5.66
C LEU A 67 2.67 -1.94 -4.85
N GLY A 68 2.81 -2.41 -3.62
CA GLY A 68 1.73 -2.55 -2.66
C GLY A 68 2.07 -1.91 -1.31
N TYR A 69 1.27 -2.22 -0.30
CA TYR A 69 1.54 -1.85 1.08
C TYR A 69 1.08 -2.94 2.04
N ALA A 70 1.55 -2.85 3.28
CA ALA A 70 1.13 -3.66 4.41
C ALA A 70 0.64 -2.76 5.55
N ASN A 71 0.16 -3.37 6.64
CA ASN A 71 -0.20 -2.67 7.87
C ASN A 71 -1.48 -1.81 7.81
N LEU A 72 -2.42 -2.11 6.91
CA LEU A 72 -3.69 -1.37 6.85
C LEU A 72 -4.52 -1.54 8.14
N GLY A 73 -4.65 -2.77 8.65
CA GLY A 73 -5.32 -3.07 9.92
C GLY A 73 -4.73 -2.29 11.09
N SER A 74 -3.41 -2.26 11.18
CA SER A 74 -2.69 -1.51 12.21
C SER A 74 -2.92 0.00 12.07
N LEU A 75 -2.85 0.55 10.86
CA LEU A 75 -3.11 1.97 10.66
C LEU A 75 -4.54 2.35 11.10
N VAL A 76 -5.54 1.59 10.66
CA VAL A 76 -6.96 1.81 11.01
C VAL A 76 -7.17 1.70 12.52
N MET A 77 -6.64 0.66 13.15
CA MET A 77 -6.71 0.46 14.61
C MET A 77 -6.04 1.61 15.37
N SER A 78 -4.90 2.11 14.90
CA SER A 78 -4.16 3.20 15.56
C SER A 78 -4.93 4.53 15.62
N LEU A 79 -5.97 4.65 14.80
CA LEU A 79 -6.88 5.80 14.75
C LEU A 79 -8.19 5.55 15.51
N ALA A 80 -8.27 4.45 16.26
CA ALA A 80 -9.47 4.00 16.95
C ALA A 80 -10.69 3.82 16.03
N LEU A 81 -10.46 3.42 14.78
CA LEU A 81 -11.52 3.13 13.82
C LEU A 81 -11.78 1.63 13.76
N ALA A 82 -13.06 1.24 13.70
CA ALA A 82 -13.43 -0.13 13.38
C ALA A 82 -13.03 -0.46 11.93
N TYR A 83 -12.49 -1.66 11.70
CA TYR A 83 -11.94 -2.04 10.39
C TYR A 83 -12.98 -2.01 9.26
N ASP A 84 -14.23 -2.33 9.61
CA ASP A 84 -15.40 -2.35 8.73
C ASP A 84 -16.21 -1.05 8.77
N SER A 85 -15.68 0.03 9.37
CA SER A 85 -16.33 1.34 9.34
C SER A 85 -16.25 2.01 7.96
N GLU A 86 -17.17 2.94 7.70
CA GLU A 86 -17.10 3.76 6.48
C GLU A 86 -15.85 4.63 6.45
N GLN A 87 -15.37 5.08 7.62
CA GLN A 87 -14.16 5.85 7.77
C GLN A 87 -12.92 5.03 7.36
N ALA A 88 -12.84 3.78 7.83
CA ALA A 88 -11.76 2.87 7.44
C ALA A 88 -11.77 2.58 5.93
N ARG A 89 -12.95 2.32 5.34
CA ARG A 89 -13.11 2.13 3.89
C ARG A 89 -12.66 3.37 3.10
N ALA A 90 -13.11 4.55 3.49
CA ALA A 90 -12.79 5.78 2.79
C ALA A 90 -11.30 6.14 2.90
N MET A 91 -10.68 5.90 4.06
CA MET A 91 -9.23 6.05 4.24
C MET A 91 -8.43 5.05 3.40
N ALA A 92 -8.84 3.77 3.37
CA ALA A 92 -8.20 2.75 2.53
C ALA A 92 -8.28 3.12 1.04
N ALA A 93 -9.42 3.65 0.59
CA ALA A 93 -9.61 4.15 -0.77
C ALA A 93 -8.66 5.32 -1.08
N ALA A 94 -8.55 6.29 -0.16
CA ALA A 94 -7.65 7.43 -0.33
C ALA A 94 -6.17 7.02 -0.37
N ILE A 95 -5.72 6.20 0.58
CA ILE A 95 -4.32 5.73 0.64
C ILE A 95 -3.97 4.91 -0.61
N SER A 96 -4.83 3.98 -1.02
CA SER A 96 -4.66 3.21 -2.25
C SER A 96 -4.59 4.14 -3.48
N GLY A 97 -5.51 5.10 -3.55
CA GLY A 97 -5.56 6.07 -4.64
C GLY A 97 -4.30 6.94 -4.72
N ILE A 98 -3.79 7.42 -3.58
CA ILE A 98 -2.55 8.20 -3.51
C ILE A 98 -1.37 7.38 -4.02
N MET A 99 -1.20 6.14 -3.54
CA MET A 99 -0.09 5.27 -3.95
C MET A 99 -0.14 4.99 -5.45
N THR A 100 -1.30 4.54 -5.95
CA THR A 100 -1.44 4.14 -7.35
C THR A 100 -1.36 5.33 -8.30
N GLY A 101 -1.97 6.47 -7.96
CA GLY A 101 -1.82 7.70 -8.74
C GLY A 101 -0.37 8.18 -8.78
N ALA A 102 0.33 8.20 -7.64
CA ALA A 102 1.75 8.57 -7.59
C ALA A 102 2.63 7.59 -8.39
N ALA A 103 2.30 6.30 -8.36
CA ALA A 103 3.02 5.28 -9.10
C ALA A 103 2.87 5.44 -10.63
N TYR A 104 1.66 5.69 -11.12
CA TYR A 104 1.44 5.95 -12.55
C TYR A 104 2.00 7.30 -12.98
N ALA A 105 1.98 8.33 -12.12
CA ALA A 105 2.65 9.60 -12.40
C ALA A 105 4.17 9.39 -12.56
N ALA A 106 4.80 8.60 -11.68
CA ALA A 106 6.22 8.23 -11.82
C ALA A 106 6.48 7.41 -13.08
N SER A 107 5.58 6.49 -13.44
CA SER A 107 5.67 5.73 -14.70
C SER A 107 5.60 6.64 -15.94
N ALA A 108 4.71 7.64 -15.94
CA ALA A 108 4.60 8.62 -17.02
C ALA A 108 5.82 9.56 -17.07
N GLU A 109 6.39 9.93 -15.92
CA GLU A 109 7.65 10.66 -15.83
C GLU A 109 8.78 9.87 -16.51
N MET A 110 8.96 8.59 -16.18
CA MET A 110 9.97 7.74 -16.81
C MET A 110 9.71 7.56 -18.31
N SER A 111 8.44 7.48 -18.71
CA SER A 111 8.03 7.42 -20.12
C SER A 111 8.51 8.63 -20.91
N SER A 112 8.51 9.82 -20.31
CA SER A 112 9.01 11.04 -20.98
C SER A 112 10.50 11.01 -21.31
N ILE A 113 11.28 10.15 -20.63
CA ILE A 113 12.74 10.03 -20.79
C ILE A 113 13.11 8.79 -21.62
N LYS A 114 12.45 7.67 -21.37
CA LYS A 114 12.80 6.34 -21.94
C LYS A 114 11.80 5.83 -22.98
N GLY A 115 10.71 6.57 -23.22
CA GLY A 115 9.54 6.12 -23.97
C GLY A 115 8.64 5.19 -23.14
N PRO A 116 7.39 5.00 -23.57
CA PRO A 116 6.45 4.11 -22.90
C PRO A 116 6.87 2.63 -23.02
N PHE A 117 6.16 1.72 -22.35
CA PHE A 117 6.35 0.29 -22.62
C PHE A 117 6.05 -0.02 -24.10
N LYS A 118 6.68 -1.08 -24.62
CA LYS A 118 6.76 -1.33 -26.07
C LYS A 118 5.40 -1.54 -26.72
N GLU A 119 4.46 -2.13 -25.99
CA GLU A 119 3.10 -2.42 -26.47
C GLU A 119 2.08 -1.32 -26.13
N PHE A 120 2.53 -0.15 -25.64
CA PHE A 120 1.63 0.92 -25.20
C PHE A 120 0.69 1.42 -26.30
N SER A 121 1.17 1.52 -27.54
CA SER A 121 0.36 2.01 -28.67
C SER A 121 -0.91 1.20 -28.90
N LYS A 122 -0.90 -0.10 -28.61
CA LYS A 122 -2.06 -0.99 -28.71
C LYS A 122 -3.02 -0.83 -27.54
N ASN A 123 -2.54 -0.28 -26.42
CA ASN A 123 -3.26 -0.18 -25.15
C ASN A 123 -3.62 1.27 -24.77
N THR A 124 -3.23 2.28 -25.56
CA THR A 124 -3.34 3.70 -25.22
C THR A 124 -4.75 4.08 -24.74
N ASP A 125 -5.76 3.82 -25.55
CA ASP A 125 -7.14 4.24 -25.26
C ASP A 125 -7.71 3.52 -24.03
N ALA A 126 -7.47 2.21 -23.94
CA ALA A 126 -7.93 1.39 -22.81
C ALA A 126 -7.25 1.81 -21.52
N MET A 127 -5.93 2.04 -21.56
CA MET A 127 -5.16 2.46 -20.40
C MET A 127 -5.58 3.86 -19.92
N LEU A 128 -5.68 4.84 -20.81
CA LEU A 128 -6.14 6.19 -20.44
C LEU A 128 -7.56 6.19 -19.88
N LYS A 129 -8.45 5.34 -20.44
CA LYS A 129 -9.80 5.14 -19.90
C LYS A 129 -9.76 4.63 -18.46
N VAL A 130 -8.96 3.59 -18.18
CA VAL A 130 -8.83 3.01 -16.82
C VAL A 130 -8.21 4.02 -15.84
N ILE A 131 -7.17 4.76 -16.25
CA ILE A 131 -6.58 5.82 -15.44
C ILE A 131 -7.63 6.90 -15.11
N ASN A 132 -8.45 7.31 -16.08
CA ASN A 132 -9.52 8.27 -15.83
C ASN A 132 -10.65 7.70 -14.95
N MET A 133 -10.97 6.39 -15.03
CA MET A 133 -11.91 5.75 -14.11
C MET A 133 -11.41 5.81 -12.66
N HIS A 134 -10.13 5.51 -12.44
CA HIS A 134 -9.54 5.65 -11.10
C HIS A 134 -9.56 7.09 -10.60
N ARG A 135 -9.27 8.05 -11.49
CA ARG A 135 -9.42 9.48 -11.19
C ARG A 135 -10.85 9.80 -10.75
N GLN A 136 -11.87 9.38 -11.50
CA GLN A 136 -13.28 9.60 -11.14
C GLN A 136 -13.60 9.03 -9.74
N HIS A 137 -13.20 7.79 -9.47
CA HIS A 137 -13.41 7.19 -8.15
C HIS A 137 -12.66 7.90 -7.01
N ALA A 138 -11.52 8.54 -7.28
CA ALA A 138 -10.83 9.37 -6.30
C ALA A 138 -11.63 10.65 -5.97
N TYR A 139 -12.41 11.18 -6.91
CA TYR A 139 -13.34 12.28 -6.66
C TYR A 139 -14.59 11.84 -5.88
N ASP A 140 -15.00 10.57 -6.01
CA ASP A 140 -16.18 9.99 -5.35
C ASP A 140 -15.92 9.56 -3.89
N ILE A 141 -14.69 9.69 -3.37
CA ILE A 141 -14.38 9.36 -1.97
C ILE A 141 -15.26 10.22 -1.03
N PRO A 142 -16.08 9.63 -0.13
CA PRO A 142 -17.04 10.37 0.67
C PRO A 142 -16.42 11.43 1.59
N GLU A 143 -16.99 12.62 1.58
CA GLU A 143 -16.58 13.76 2.43
C GLU A 143 -16.74 13.50 3.91
N SER A 144 -17.86 12.88 4.29
CA SER A 144 -18.22 12.61 5.67
C SER A 144 -17.29 11.62 6.37
N HIS A 145 -16.49 10.85 5.62
CA HIS A 145 -15.76 9.70 6.14
C HIS A 145 -14.25 9.75 5.93
N CYS A 146 -13.71 10.75 5.21
CA CYS A 146 -12.28 10.85 4.96
C CYS A 146 -11.79 12.29 5.08
N PRO A 147 -10.69 12.55 5.82
CA PRO A 147 -10.11 13.89 5.94
C PRO A 147 -9.80 14.53 4.58
N ASP A 148 -10.09 15.82 4.45
CA ASP A 148 -9.93 16.54 3.18
C ASP A 148 -8.52 16.47 2.62
N TYR A 149 -7.48 16.54 3.47
CA TYR A 149 -6.10 16.47 3.00
C TYR A 149 -5.78 15.13 2.32
N LEU A 150 -6.35 14.02 2.78
CA LEU A 150 -6.19 12.70 2.15
C LEU A 150 -6.98 12.60 0.85
N ARG A 151 -8.25 13.04 0.85
CA ARG A 151 -9.07 13.01 -0.37
C ARG A 151 -8.47 13.89 -1.47
N ASN A 152 -8.04 15.10 -1.13
CA ASN A 152 -7.43 16.02 -2.08
C ASN A 152 -6.11 15.47 -2.61
N ALA A 153 -5.29 14.86 -1.75
CA ALA A 153 -4.07 14.19 -2.20
C ALA A 153 -4.34 13.03 -3.18
N ALA A 154 -5.41 12.25 -2.97
CA ALA A 154 -5.81 11.19 -3.89
C ALA A 154 -6.26 11.76 -5.24
N LYS A 155 -7.11 12.79 -5.24
CA LYS A 155 -7.53 13.51 -6.46
C LYS A 155 -6.31 14.06 -7.21
N ASP A 156 -5.40 14.73 -6.51
CA ASP A 156 -4.19 15.32 -7.09
C ASP A 156 -3.25 14.28 -7.68
N ALA A 157 -3.07 13.15 -7.00
CA ALA A 157 -2.24 12.05 -7.50
C ALA A 157 -2.77 11.51 -8.84
N TRP A 158 -4.09 11.34 -8.96
CA TRP A 158 -4.71 10.87 -10.19
C TRP A 158 -4.80 11.92 -11.30
N ASN A 159 -5.00 13.19 -10.96
CA ASN A 159 -4.88 14.30 -11.91
C ASN A 159 -3.47 14.32 -12.53
N GLN A 160 -2.44 14.25 -11.69
CA GLN A 160 -1.04 14.19 -12.14
C GLN A 160 -0.77 12.97 -13.02
N ALA A 161 -1.27 11.79 -12.65
CA ALA A 161 -1.11 10.57 -13.44
C ALA A 161 -1.76 10.69 -14.83
N LEU A 162 -2.99 11.20 -14.90
CA LEU A 162 -3.72 11.38 -16.16
C LEU A 162 -3.06 12.45 -17.04
N ASP A 163 -2.71 13.60 -16.46
CA ASP A 163 -2.11 14.71 -17.20
C ASP A 163 -0.74 14.35 -17.77
N ALA A 164 0.10 13.67 -16.99
CA ALA A 164 1.42 13.22 -17.45
C ALA A 164 1.30 12.06 -18.44
N GLY A 165 0.45 11.07 -18.14
CA GLY A 165 0.26 9.88 -18.96
C GLY A 165 -0.35 10.18 -20.33
N SER A 166 -1.27 11.15 -20.41
CA SER A 166 -1.87 11.57 -21.69
C SER A 166 -0.86 12.24 -22.63
N LYS A 167 0.19 12.85 -22.08
CA LYS A 167 1.26 13.52 -22.86
C LYS A 167 2.39 12.57 -23.24
N ASN A 168 2.81 11.74 -22.28
CA ASN A 168 4.05 10.98 -22.38
C ASN A 168 3.85 9.47 -22.56
N GLY A 169 2.62 8.97 -22.42
CA GLY A 169 2.35 7.55 -22.21
C GLY A 169 2.84 7.06 -20.85
N PHE A 170 2.82 5.75 -20.63
CA PHE A 170 3.28 5.12 -19.41
C PHE A 170 4.42 4.15 -19.69
N ARG A 171 5.41 4.13 -18.79
CA ARG A 171 6.55 3.20 -18.89
C ARG A 171 6.19 1.76 -18.51
N ASN A 172 5.10 1.56 -17.76
CA ASN A 172 4.72 0.28 -17.17
C ASN A 172 3.25 0.00 -17.46
N ALA A 173 2.94 -1.19 -17.98
CA ALA A 173 1.56 -1.60 -18.23
C ALA A 173 0.77 -1.85 -16.93
N GLN A 174 1.47 -2.20 -15.85
CA GLN A 174 0.94 -2.33 -14.50
C GLN A 174 1.93 -1.72 -13.50
N ALA A 175 1.46 -0.92 -12.55
CA ALA A 175 2.31 -0.25 -11.57
C ALA A 175 2.14 -0.76 -10.14
N THR A 176 0.92 -1.10 -9.73
CA THR A 176 0.59 -1.43 -8.34
C THR A 176 -0.17 -2.74 -8.21
N VAL A 177 0.06 -3.48 -7.13
CA VAL A 177 -0.68 -4.68 -6.74
C VAL A 177 -0.56 -4.87 -5.23
N LEU A 178 -1.66 -5.27 -4.58
CA LEU A 178 -1.63 -5.68 -3.18
C LEU A 178 -1.39 -7.19 -3.14
N ALA A 179 -0.12 -7.57 -2.96
CA ALA A 179 0.29 -8.97 -2.82
C ALA A 179 0.35 -9.38 -1.33
N PRO A 180 0.24 -10.68 -1.01
CA PRO A 180 0.46 -11.17 0.35
C PRO A 180 1.85 -10.81 0.86
N THR A 181 1.93 -10.20 2.04
CA THR A 181 3.20 -9.74 2.62
C THR A 181 3.66 -10.61 3.79
N GLY A 182 3.37 -11.92 3.78
CA GLY A 182 3.60 -12.81 4.93
C GLY A 182 5.03 -12.74 5.48
N THR A 183 6.02 -13.10 4.68
CA THR A 183 7.44 -13.11 5.12
C THR A 183 7.99 -11.70 5.36
N ILE A 184 7.78 -10.79 4.41
CA ILE A 184 8.34 -9.42 4.48
C ILE A 184 7.64 -8.55 5.55
N GLY A 185 6.38 -8.84 5.87
CA GLY A 185 5.63 -8.14 6.91
C GLY A 185 6.30 -8.31 8.27
N PHE A 186 6.75 -9.53 8.59
CA PHE A 186 7.54 -9.75 9.81
C PHE A 186 8.89 -9.03 9.78
N MET A 187 9.54 -8.94 8.61
CA MET A 187 10.80 -8.19 8.47
C MET A 187 10.60 -6.67 8.65
N MET A 188 9.44 -6.15 8.28
CA MET A 188 9.07 -4.74 8.41
C MET A 188 8.42 -4.37 9.75
N ASP A 189 8.38 -5.31 10.71
CA ASP A 189 7.66 -5.18 11.99
C ASP A 189 6.17 -4.83 11.81
N CYS A 190 5.50 -5.48 10.87
CA CYS A 190 4.06 -5.33 10.69
C CYS A 190 3.27 -6.11 11.75
N ASP A 191 2.35 -5.42 12.44
CA ASP A 191 1.38 -6.07 13.32
C ASP A 191 0.29 -6.75 12.47
N THR A 192 -0.14 -6.14 11.35
CA THR A 192 -1.08 -6.75 10.39
C THR A 192 -0.40 -6.95 9.04
N THR A 193 -0.35 -8.18 8.56
CA THR A 193 0.18 -8.49 7.23
C THR A 193 -0.76 -7.93 6.16
N GLY A 194 -0.24 -7.27 5.13
CA GLY A 194 -1.01 -6.78 3.99
C GLY A 194 -2.14 -5.80 4.32
N ILE A 195 -3.31 -6.11 3.80
CA ILE A 195 -4.56 -5.36 3.95
C ILE A 195 -5.57 -6.08 4.84
N GLU A 196 -5.13 -7.10 5.56
CA GLU A 196 -5.97 -7.90 6.42
C GLU A 196 -6.17 -7.15 7.75
N PRO A 197 -7.36 -7.27 8.39
CA PRO A 197 -7.51 -6.87 9.78
C PRO A 197 -6.59 -7.71 10.67
N ASP A 198 -6.42 -7.27 11.92
CA ASP A 198 -5.67 -8.09 12.85
C ASP A 198 -6.43 -9.38 13.19
N ILE A 199 -5.75 -10.52 13.06
CA ILE A 199 -6.31 -11.85 13.34
C ILE A 199 -6.37 -12.14 14.84
N ALA A 200 -5.42 -11.62 15.61
CA ALA A 200 -5.30 -11.83 17.05
C ALA A 200 -4.36 -10.79 17.65
N LEU A 201 -4.70 -10.25 18.83
CA LEU A 201 -3.88 -9.26 19.51
C LEU A 201 -2.60 -9.85 20.13
N VAL A 202 -2.57 -11.16 20.34
CA VAL A 202 -1.41 -11.92 20.80
C VAL A 202 -1.15 -13.05 19.82
N LYS A 203 0.09 -13.15 19.32
CA LYS A 203 0.51 -14.12 18.31
C LYS A 203 1.78 -14.82 18.73
N TYR A 204 1.98 -16.02 18.18
CA TYR A 204 3.16 -16.84 18.44
C TYR A 204 3.90 -17.15 17.14
N LYS A 205 5.22 -16.93 17.16
CA LYS A 205 6.11 -17.30 16.05
C LYS A 205 7.07 -18.39 16.49
N LEU A 206 7.01 -19.53 15.82
CA LEU A 206 8.03 -20.57 15.93
C LEU A 206 9.32 -20.10 15.26
N LEU A 207 10.43 -20.14 16.00
CA LEU A 207 11.73 -19.75 15.48
C LEU A 207 12.41 -20.95 14.80
N ALA A 208 13.18 -20.69 13.73
CA ALA A 208 13.85 -21.75 12.97
C ALA A 208 14.85 -22.57 13.81
N GLY A 209 15.40 -21.99 14.88
CA GLY A 209 16.29 -22.68 15.84
C GLY A 209 15.58 -23.38 16.99
N GLY A 210 14.24 -23.47 16.96
CA GLY A 210 13.42 -23.90 18.09
C GLY A 210 13.05 -22.74 19.03
N GLY A 211 12.00 -22.95 19.83
CA GLY A 211 11.41 -21.92 20.69
C GLY A 211 10.32 -21.09 20.02
N MET A 212 9.67 -20.26 20.82
CA MET A 212 8.49 -19.49 20.43
C MET A 212 8.65 -18.04 20.87
N LEU A 213 8.43 -17.11 19.94
CA LEU A 213 8.39 -15.67 20.20
C LEU A 213 6.94 -15.22 20.30
N LYS A 214 6.57 -14.65 21.44
CA LYS A 214 5.27 -14.00 21.63
C LYS A 214 5.32 -12.59 21.07
N LEU A 215 4.33 -12.24 20.27
CA LEU A 215 4.15 -10.94 19.63
C LEU A 215 2.82 -10.37 20.10
N VAL A 216 2.87 -9.27 20.85
CA VAL A 216 1.70 -8.50 21.26
C VAL A 216 1.56 -7.31 20.31
N ASN A 217 0.34 -7.08 19.81
CA ASN A 217 0.05 -5.97 18.90
C ASN A 217 0.43 -4.62 19.55
N LYS A 218 1.29 -3.85 18.88
CA LYS A 218 1.85 -2.61 19.41
C LYS A 218 0.95 -1.38 19.19
N THR A 219 -0.14 -1.58 18.46
CA THR A 219 -1.12 -0.55 18.10
C THR A 219 -2.19 -0.34 19.17
N ILE A 220 -2.42 -1.35 20.04
CA ILE A 220 -3.38 -1.28 21.16
C ILE A 220 -3.27 0.03 21.98
N PRO A 221 -2.08 0.41 22.51
CA PRO A 221 -1.98 1.62 23.31
C PRO A 221 -2.34 2.89 22.51
N MET A 222 -2.01 2.95 21.22
CA MET A 222 -2.34 4.09 20.36
C MET A 222 -3.86 4.24 20.17
N ALA A 223 -4.55 3.11 20.01
CA ALA A 223 -6.00 3.07 19.88
C ALA A 223 -6.69 3.52 21.18
N LEU A 224 -6.24 3.00 22.33
CA LEU A 224 -6.81 3.33 23.63
C LEU A 224 -6.57 4.81 24.01
N GLU A 225 -5.40 5.36 23.70
CA GLU A 225 -5.12 6.79 23.88
C GLU A 225 -6.12 7.64 23.06
N ARG A 226 -6.39 7.25 21.82
CA ARG A 226 -7.39 7.93 20.97
C ARG A 226 -8.82 7.79 21.46
N LEU A 227 -9.15 6.70 22.15
CA LEU A 227 -10.44 6.50 22.81
C LEU A 227 -10.57 7.26 24.15
N GLY A 228 -9.49 7.91 24.62
CA GLY A 228 -9.50 8.74 25.83
C GLY A 228 -9.24 7.99 27.13
N TYR A 229 -8.65 6.79 27.06
CA TYR A 229 -8.23 6.05 28.26
C TYR A 229 -7.05 6.74 28.96
N SER A 230 -6.99 6.62 30.29
CA SER A 230 -5.85 7.14 31.06
C SER A 230 -4.59 6.32 30.82
N VAL A 231 -3.42 6.90 31.10
CA VAL A 231 -2.13 6.19 30.96
C VAL A 231 -2.10 4.95 31.86
N GLU A 232 -2.69 5.03 33.05
CA GLU A 232 -2.82 3.94 34.01
C GLU A 232 -3.72 2.81 33.48
N ASP A 233 -4.85 3.15 32.86
CA ASP A 233 -5.76 2.17 32.27
C ASP A 233 -5.11 1.48 31.07
N ILE A 234 -4.47 2.25 30.17
CA ILE A 234 -3.77 1.71 29.00
C ILE A 234 -2.73 0.70 29.44
N LYS A 235 -1.90 1.08 30.43
CA LYS A 235 -0.88 0.18 30.98
C LYS A 235 -1.52 -1.09 31.54
N SER A 236 -2.57 -0.94 32.34
CA SER A 236 -3.27 -2.07 32.97
C SER A 236 -3.90 -3.01 31.95
N ILE A 237 -4.50 -2.48 30.87
CA ILE A 237 -5.08 -3.27 29.77
C ILE A 237 -3.98 -4.00 29.01
N CYS A 238 -2.88 -3.33 28.64
CA CYS A 238 -1.77 -3.97 27.94
C CYS A 238 -1.13 -5.09 28.78
N GLU A 239 -0.94 -4.87 30.09
CA GLU A 239 -0.45 -5.91 31.01
C GLU A 239 -1.42 -7.09 31.14
N ALA A 240 -2.73 -6.83 31.17
CA ALA A 240 -3.74 -7.89 31.20
C ALA A 240 -3.74 -8.72 29.91
N ILE A 241 -3.65 -8.09 28.74
CA ILE A 241 -3.57 -8.77 27.44
C ILE A 241 -2.31 -9.61 27.34
N ASP A 242 -1.17 -9.07 27.77
CA ASP A 242 0.07 -9.84 27.79
C ASP A 242 -0.06 -11.01 28.79
N LYS A 243 -0.56 -10.80 30.00
CA LYS A 243 -0.67 -11.90 30.98
C LYS A 243 -1.67 -12.99 30.59
N ASN A 244 -2.86 -12.61 30.13
CA ASN A 244 -3.99 -13.52 29.95
C ASN A 244 -4.11 -14.03 28.52
N GLU A 245 -3.39 -13.43 27.57
CA GLU A 245 -3.38 -13.82 26.15
C GLU A 245 -4.76 -13.67 25.47
N THR A 246 -5.68 -12.95 26.10
CA THR A 246 -7.04 -12.67 25.62
C THR A 246 -7.50 -11.28 26.06
N ILE A 247 -8.48 -10.74 25.35
CA ILE A 247 -9.24 -9.53 25.73
C ILE A 247 -10.58 -9.86 26.39
N GLU A 248 -10.98 -11.13 26.42
CA GLU A 248 -12.20 -11.58 27.07
C GLU A 248 -11.92 -11.82 28.56
N GLY A 249 -12.62 -11.09 29.44
CA GLY A 249 -12.45 -11.17 30.90
C GLY A 249 -13.51 -10.39 31.67
#